data_AF-A0AAU6JTI3-F1
#
_entry.id   AF-A0AAU6JTI3-F1
#
_cell.length_a   1.000
_cell.length_b   1.000
_cell.length_c   1.000
_cell.angle_alpha   90.00
_cell.angle_beta   90.00
_cell.angle_gamma   90.00
#
_symmetry.space_group_name_H-M   'P 1'
#
loop_
_entity.id
_entity.type
_entity.pdbx_description
1 polymer ?
#
loop_
_entity_poly.entity_id
_entity_poly.type
_entity_poly.pdbx_seq_one_letter_code
_entity_poly.pdbx_strand_id
1 'polypeptide(L)'
;MTAPETDPMRMWLTRLSLAAGIAFTAHAEYDLARTLGADPFIAIMLPVAVDAYVVAALRWFRAFDVTLALALMSAAQVAAHALEAGVIAVSFDLVVVVSLLVPVALWRTHALARGEGVPTTATARYTPVQAVTEVTAVPDPLPYAWNAYATTGVTTKVTASLPATTPHQVVTEVITLTPADLRRRALKLHREMVTETGRPVTIDQLRQEFALSRRDAAGLRREIVEGKRS
;
A
#
# COMPACT_ATOMS: atom_id res chain seq x y z
N MET A 1 1.05 -33.24 -6.47
CA MET A 1 1.15 -32.10 -5.53
C MET A 1 -0.16 -32.06 -4.77
N THR A 2 -0.28 -32.89 -3.73
CA THR A 2 -1.49 -33.00 -2.90
C THR A 2 -1.52 -31.82 -1.94
N ALA A 3 -2.68 -31.17 -1.81
CA ALA A 3 -2.87 -30.07 -0.89
C ALA A 3 -2.54 -30.52 0.55
N PRO A 4 -1.96 -29.66 1.40
CA PRO A 4 -1.67 -30.01 2.79
C PRO A 4 -2.99 -30.31 3.50
N GLU A 5 -3.14 -31.54 4.00
CA GLU A 5 -4.25 -31.94 4.85
C GLU A 5 -4.19 -31.09 6.13
N THR A 6 -5.18 -30.23 6.33
CA THR A 6 -5.28 -29.42 7.54
C THR A 6 -5.69 -30.33 8.69
N ASP A 7 -4.74 -30.69 9.55
CA ASP A 7 -4.97 -31.49 10.75
C ASP A 7 -6.07 -30.83 11.64
N PRO A 8 -7.23 -31.48 11.85
CA PRO A 8 -8.34 -30.93 12.62
C PRO A 8 -7.94 -30.58 14.05
N MET A 9 -6.95 -31.29 14.62
CA MET A 9 -6.42 -31.01 15.95
C MET A 9 -5.71 -29.65 15.99
N ARG A 10 -4.88 -29.35 14.99
CA ARG A 10 -4.17 -28.06 14.90
C ARG A 10 -5.13 -26.88 14.81
N MET A 11 -6.21 -27.03 14.04
CA MET A 11 -7.24 -26.00 13.93
C MET A 11 -7.97 -25.79 15.27
N TRP A 12 -8.31 -26.86 15.97
CA TRP A 12 -8.91 -26.80 17.30
C TRP A 12 -8.00 -26.14 18.33
N LEU A 13 -6.73 -26.53 18.39
CA LEU A 13 -5.73 -25.93 19.28
C LEU A 13 -5.53 -24.44 19.00
N THR A 14 -5.50 -24.05 17.72
CA THR A 14 -5.37 -22.64 17.32
C THR A 14 -6.57 -21.81 17.78
N ARG A 15 -7.80 -22.32 17.58
CA ARG A 15 -9.02 -21.65 18.04
C ARG A 15 -9.10 -21.55 19.55
N LEU A 16 -8.71 -22.61 20.25
CA LEU A 16 -8.69 -22.64 21.71
C LEU A 16 -7.68 -21.64 22.26
N SER A 17 -6.47 -21.60 21.71
CA SER A 17 -5.45 -20.63 22.09
C SER A 17 -5.90 -19.19 21.84
N LEU A 18 -6.54 -18.92 20.70
CA LEU A 18 -7.10 -17.61 20.39
C LEU A 18 -8.20 -17.21 21.38
N ALA A 19 -9.15 -18.11 21.63
CA ALA A 19 -10.26 -17.86 22.56
C ALA A 19 -9.76 -17.62 23.99
N ALA A 20 -8.77 -18.39 24.46
CA ALA A 20 -8.15 -18.20 25.76
C ALA A 20 -7.43 -16.84 25.85
N GLY A 21 -6.71 -16.45 24.80
CA GLY A 21 -6.08 -15.13 24.71
C GLY A 21 -7.10 -14.00 24.81
N ILE A 22 -8.16 -14.04 23.99
CA ILE A 22 -9.24 -13.03 23.99
C ILE A 22 -9.94 -12.98 25.36
N ALA A 23 -10.26 -14.13 25.96
CA ALA A 23 -10.90 -14.17 27.27
C ALA A 23 -10.01 -13.56 28.37
N PHE A 24 -8.70 -13.83 28.32
CA PHE A 24 -7.73 -13.27 29.26
C PHE A 24 -7.63 -11.74 29.15
N THR A 25 -7.53 -11.21 27.93
CA THR A 25 -7.48 -9.77 27.72
C THR A 25 -8.80 -9.09 28.11
N ALA A 26 -9.92 -9.69 27.74
CA ALA A 26 -11.25 -9.18 28.06
C ALA A 26 -11.51 -9.12 29.57
N HIS A 27 -11.03 -10.10 30.34
CA HIS A 27 -11.18 -10.11 31.78
C HIS A 27 -10.44 -8.95 32.45
N ALA A 28 -9.18 -8.72 32.09
CA ALA A 28 -8.37 -7.62 32.64
C ALA A 28 -8.96 -6.24 32.31
N GLU A 29 -9.45 -6.06 31.08
CA GLU A 29 -10.09 -4.81 30.65
C GLU A 29 -11.45 -4.59 31.32
N TYR A 30 -12.24 -5.65 31.51
CA TYR A 30 -13.48 -5.59 32.27
C TYR A 30 -13.22 -5.13 33.71
N ASP A 31 -12.28 -5.75 34.41
CA ASP A 31 -11.96 -5.39 35.80
C ASP A 31 -11.38 -3.98 35.91
N LEU A 32 -10.59 -3.54 34.93
CA LEU A 32 -10.16 -2.15 34.80
C LEU A 32 -11.37 -1.21 34.74
N ALA A 33 -12.32 -1.45 33.84
CA ALA A 33 -13.51 -0.60 33.71
C ALA A 33 -14.35 -0.60 35.01
N ARG A 34 -14.51 -1.75 35.66
CA ARG A 34 -15.21 -1.88 36.95
C ARG A 34 -14.53 -1.08 38.05
N THR A 35 -13.20 -1.13 38.12
CA THR A 35 -12.39 -0.39 39.09
C THR A 35 -12.49 1.12 38.88
N LEU A 36 -12.65 1.56 37.64
CA LEU A 36 -12.88 2.97 37.29
C LEU A 36 -14.34 3.41 37.49
N GLY A 37 -15.22 2.53 37.97
CA GLY A 37 -16.60 2.84 38.33
C GLY A 37 -17.64 2.62 37.23
N ALA A 38 -17.29 1.94 36.13
CA ALA A 38 -18.27 1.60 35.10
C ALA A 38 -19.27 0.55 35.60
N ASP A 39 -20.55 0.70 35.22
CA ASP A 39 -21.58 -0.31 35.44
C ASP A 39 -21.16 -1.66 34.82
N PRO A 40 -21.51 -2.83 35.41
CA PRO A 40 -21.14 -4.13 34.87
C PRO A 40 -21.47 -4.35 33.39
N PHE A 41 -22.62 -3.88 32.92
CA PHE A 41 -22.98 -4.03 31.50
C PHE A 41 -22.15 -3.12 30.60
N ILE A 42 -21.82 -1.92 31.08
CA ILE A 42 -20.98 -0.97 30.34
C ILE A 42 -19.52 -1.42 30.33
N ALA A 43 -19.03 -2.04 31.41
CA ALA A 43 -17.66 -2.53 31.53
C ALA A 43 -17.33 -3.59 30.46
N ILE A 44 -18.31 -4.39 30.04
CA ILE A 44 -18.15 -5.37 28.94
C ILE A 44 -17.86 -4.67 27.59
N MET A 45 -18.33 -3.43 27.41
CA MET A 45 -18.16 -2.73 26.13
C MET A 45 -16.73 -2.26 25.88
N LEU A 46 -15.92 -2.08 26.93
CA LEU A 46 -14.51 -1.70 26.79
C LEU A 46 -13.72 -2.75 25.97
N PRO A 47 -13.63 -4.02 26.39
CA PRO A 47 -12.91 -5.03 25.62
C PRO A 47 -13.53 -5.31 24.25
N VAL A 48 -14.87 -5.29 24.15
CA VAL A 48 -15.53 -5.47 22.85
C VAL A 48 -15.11 -4.38 21.85
N ALA A 49 -15.00 -3.12 22.28
CA ALA A 49 -14.60 -2.02 21.42
C ALA A 49 -13.12 -2.14 20.98
N VAL A 50 -12.22 -2.51 21.90
CA VAL A 50 -10.79 -2.68 21.62
C VAL A 50 -10.57 -3.88 20.68
N ASP A 51 -11.19 -5.03 20.98
CA ASP A 51 -11.07 -6.24 20.15
C ASP A 51 -11.63 -6.03 18.74
N ALA A 52 -12.79 -5.36 18.61
CA ALA A 52 -13.34 -5.02 17.31
C ALA A 52 -12.37 -4.16 16.49
N TYR A 53 -11.63 -3.24 17.14
CA TYR A 53 -10.60 -2.46 16.48
C TYR A 53 -9.37 -3.28 16.09
N VAL A 54 -8.89 -4.18 16.94
CA VAL A 54 -7.78 -5.09 16.61
C VAL A 54 -8.15 -5.95 15.40
N VAL A 55 -9.34 -6.56 15.41
CA VAL A 55 -9.84 -7.39 14.30
C VAL A 55 -9.97 -6.56 13.02
N ALA A 56 -10.49 -5.33 13.11
CA ALA A 56 -10.54 -4.43 11.97
C ALA A 56 -9.13 -4.11 11.43
N ALA A 57 -8.21 -3.68 12.29
CA ALA A 57 -6.85 -3.32 11.91
C ALA A 57 -6.12 -4.49 11.22
N LEU A 58 -6.26 -5.71 11.74
CA LEU A 58 -5.70 -6.93 11.15
C LEU A 58 -6.36 -7.29 9.83
N ARG A 59 -7.70 -7.23 9.75
CA ARG A 59 -8.46 -7.58 8.54
C ARG A 59 -8.12 -6.68 7.35
N TRP A 60 -7.87 -5.39 7.59
CA TRP A 60 -7.51 -4.42 6.55
C TRP A 60 -6.00 -4.18 6.42
N PHE A 61 -5.15 -4.91 7.16
CA PHE A 61 -3.68 -4.93 7.09
C PHE A 61 -3.00 -3.55 7.00
N ARG A 62 -3.50 -2.57 7.75
CA ARG A 62 -2.90 -1.23 7.78
C ARG A 62 -1.89 -1.16 8.92
N ALA A 63 -0.60 -1.16 8.60
CA ALA A 63 0.50 -1.25 9.59
C ALA A 63 0.34 -0.24 10.75
N PHE A 64 -0.02 1.01 10.45
CA PHE A 64 -0.29 2.02 11.47
C PHE A 64 -1.45 1.64 12.41
N ASP A 65 -2.58 1.17 11.86
CA ASP A 65 -3.74 0.77 12.67
C ASP A 65 -3.44 -0.48 13.49
N VAL A 66 -2.65 -1.42 12.96
CA VAL A 66 -2.19 -2.59 13.73
C VAL A 66 -1.33 -2.13 14.90
N THR A 67 -0.37 -1.23 14.68
CA THR A 67 0.46 -0.71 15.77
C THR A 67 -0.35 0.07 16.81
N LEU A 68 -1.31 0.88 16.38
CA LEU A 68 -2.17 1.64 17.28
C LEU A 68 -3.11 0.74 18.08
N ALA A 69 -3.70 -0.29 17.44
CA ALA A 69 -4.57 -1.24 18.11
C ALA A 69 -3.82 -2.02 19.20
N LEU A 70 -2.62 -2.52 18.89
CA LEU A 70 -1.76 -3.18 19.87
C LEU A 70 -1.36 -2.24 21.00
N ALA A 71 -1.05 -0.97 20.70
CA ALA A 71 -0.72 0.03 21.71
C ALA A 71 -1.89 0.31 22.67
N LEU A 72 -3.12 0.44 22.17
CA LEU A 72 -4.32 0.65 23.01
C LEU A 72 -4.57 -0.57 23.90
N MET A 73 -4.48 -1.78 23.34
CA MET A 73 -4.65 -3.03 24.08
C MET A 73 -3.58 -3.17 25.18
N SER A 74 -2.31 -2.95 24.85
CA SER A 74 -1.22 -2.95 25.83
C SER A 74 -1.40 -1.88 26.90
N ALA A 75 -1.86 -0.68 26.55
CA ALA A 75 -2.12 0.38 27.53
C ALA A 75 -3.22 -0.02 28.53
N ALA A 76 -4.31 -0.62 28.04
CA ALA A 76 -5.38 -1.12 28.91
C ALA A 76 -4.86 -2.23 29.86
N GLN A 77 -4.12 -3.18 29.32
CA GLN A 77 -3.54 -4.28 30.11
C GLN A 77 -2.56 -3.78 31.17
N VAL A 78 -1.64 -2.88 30.80
CA VAL A 78 -0.68 -2.30 31.74
C VAL A 78 -1.40 -1.51 32.84
N ALA A 79 -2.42 -0.72 32.49
CA ALA A 79 -3.23 0.00 33.47
C ALA A 79 -3.96 -0.95 34.44
N ALA A 80 -4.56 -2.04 33.92
CA ALA A 80 -5.25 -3.04 34.72
C ALA A 80 -4.30 -3.68 35.76
N HIS A 81 -3.16 -4.20 35.31
CA HIS A 81 -2.20 -4.85 36.19
C HIS A 81 -1.54 -3.86 37.16
N ALA A 82 -1.28 -2.62 36.73
CA ALA A 82 -0.70 -1.61 37.60
C ALA A 82 -1.67 -1.18 38.71
N LEU A 83 -2.97 -1.10 38.42
CA LEU A 83 -4.01 -0.86 39.43
C LEU A 83 -4.16 -2.05 40.39
N GLU A 84 -4.24 -3.26 39.84
CA GLU A 84 -4.40 -4.49 40.64
C GLU A 84 -3.20 -4.71 41.57
N ALA A 85 -1.98 -4.48 41.09
CA ALA A 85 -0.77 -4.55 41.88
C ALA A 85 -0.61 -3.39 42.88
N GLY A 86 -1.50 -2.39 42.86
CA GLY A 86 -1.42 -1.20 43.72
C GLY A 86 -0.24 -0.27 43.39
N VAL A 87 0.37 -0.41 42.21
CA VAL A 87 1.48 0.44 41.75
C VAL A 87 0.99 1.84 41.41
N ILE A 88 -0.21 1.94 40.85
CA ILE A 88 -0.91 3.20 40.59
C ILE A 88 -2.27 3.19 41.31
N ALA A 89 -2.73 4.37 41.70
CA ALA A 89 -4.07 4.56 42.23
C ALA A 89 -5.01 5.10 41.14
N VAL A 90 -6.32 4.89 41.33
CA VAL A 90 -7.34 5.53 40.50
C VAL A 90 -7.19 7.04 40.63
N SER A 91 -6.89 7.69 39.51
CA SER A 91 -6.68 9.12 39.40
C SER A 91 -7.48 9.66 38.22
N PHE A 92 -7.75 10.96 38.22
CA PHE A 92 -8.46 11.62 37.13
C PHE A 92 -7.77 11.38 35.78
N ASP A 93 -6.44 11.50 35.74
CA ASP A 93 -5.65 11.31 34.52
C ASP A 93 -5.80 9.88 33.96
N LEU A 94 -5.77 8.87 34.84
CA LEU A 94 -5.98 7.48 34.45
C LEU A 94 -7.40 7.26 33.89
N VAL A 95 -8.41 7.82 34.55
CA VAL A 95 -9.81 7.77 34.07
C VAL A 95 -9.90 8.39 32.68
N VAL A 96 -9.28 9.55 32.46
CA VAL A 96 -9.27 10.22 31.15
C VAL A 96 -8.62 9.35 30.08
N VAL A 97 -7.42 8.82 30.35
CA VAL A 97 -6.69 7.98 29.39
C VAL A 97 -7.48 6.73 29.03
N VAL A 98 -8.01 6.00 30.02
CA VAL A 98 -8.78 4.77 29.77
C VAL A 98 -10.11 5.09 29.08
N SER A 99 -10.76 6.19 29.45
CA SER A 99 -12.00 6.64 28.80
C SER A 99 -11.79 7.01 27.33
N LEU A 100 -10.58 7.45 26.94
CA LEU A 100 -10.24 7.76 25.56
C LEU A 100 -9.96 6.52 24.69
N LEU A 101 -9.70 5.34 25.28
CA LEU A 101 -9.46 4.11 24.51
C LEU A 101 -10.66 3.76 23.63
N VAL A 102 -11.88 3.80 24.20
CA VAL A 102 -13.13 3.49 23.50
C VAL A 102 -13.43 4.42 22.33
N PRO A 103 -13.49 5.77 22.48
CA PRO A 103 -13.77 6.66 21.37
C PRO A 103 -12.68 6.61 20.30
N VAL A 104 -11.42 6.39 20.65
CA VAL A 104 -10.35 6.19 19.65
C VAL A 104 -10.57 4.89 18.88
N ALA A 105 -10.84 3.77 19.55
CA ALA A 105 -11.13 2.49 18.92
C ALA A 105 -12.36 2.56 17.99
N LEU A 106 -13.44 3.21 18.44
CA LEU A 106 -14.65 3.45 17.64
C LEU A 106 -14.36 4.35 16.45
N TRP A 107 -13.67 5.47 16.63
CA TRP A 107 -13.34 6.37 15.54
C TRP A 107 -12.49 5.67 14.47
N ARG A 108 -11.46 4.92 14.89
CA ARG A 108 -10.58 4.22 13.96
C ARG A 108 -11.26 3.05 13.24
N THR A 109 -12.08 2.26 13.92
CA THR A 109 -12.88 1.21 13.28
C THR A 109 -13.79 1.79 12.19
N HIS A 110 -14.48 2.90 12.47
CA HIS A 110 -15.34 3.55 11.48
C HIS A 110 -14.55 4.21 10.35
N ALA A 111 -13.38 4.80 10.63
CA ALA A 111 -12.50 5.33 9.60
C ALA A 111 -12.01 4.22 8.66
N LEU A 112 -11.63 3.05 9.19
CA LEU A 112 -11.27 1.87 8.42
C LEU A 112 -12.45 1.36 7.58
N ALA A 113 -13.64 1.28 8.16
CA ALA A 113 -14.85 0.83 7.45
C ALA A 113 -15.22 1.75 6.27
N ARG A 114 -14.92 3.05 6.37
CA ARG A 114 -15.13 4.03 5.29
C ARG A 114 -14.01 4.05 4.24
N GLY A 115 -12.94 3.27 4.43
CA GLY A 115 -11.76 3.29 3.56
C GLY A 115 -10.94 4.58 3.67
N GLU A 116 -11.12 5.36 4.74
CA GLU A 116 -10.39 6.61 4.93
C GLU A 116 -8.89 6.32 5.16
N GLY A 117 -8.08 6.66 4.16
CA GLY A 117 -6.64 6.36 4.15
C GLY A 117 -6.21 5.36 3.09
N VAL A 118 -7.15 4.79 2.32
CA VAL A 118 -6.87 4.43 0.94
C VAL A 118 -6.71 5.77 0.22
N PRO A 119 -5.52 6.12 -0.35
CA PRO A 119 -5.49 7.25 -1.27
C PRO A 119 -6.54 6.94 -2.31
N THR A 120 -7.56 7.79 -2.43
CA THR A 120 -8.53 7.70 -3.51
C THR A 120 -7.71 7.76 -4.80
N THR A 121 -7.35 6.60 -5.33
CA THR A 121 -7.13 6.46 -6.75
C THR A 121 -8.48 6.86 -7.28
N ALA A 122 -8.60 8.13 -7.69
CA ALA A 122 -9.70 8.55 -8.51
C ALA A 122 -9.77 7.48 -9.59
N THR A 123 -10.81 6.65 -9.55
CA THR A 123 -11.04 5.64 -10.56
C THR A 123 -11.16 6.48 -11.82
N ALA A 124 -10.06 6.61 -12.56
CA ALA A 124 -10.08 7.23 -13.85
C ALA A 124 -11.11 6.41 -14.59
N ARG A 125 -12.30 6.99 -14.78
CA ARG A 125 -13.34 6.38 -15.59
C ARG A 125 -12.62 6.12 -16.89
N TYR A 126 -12.32 4.85 -17.15
CA TYR A 126 -11.75 4.43 -18.41
C TYR A 126 -12.87 4.70 -19.40
N THR A 127 -12.86 5.90 -19.97
CA THR A 127 -13.63 6.20 -21.15
C THR A 127 -12.83 5.47 -22.22
N PRO A 128 -13.30 4.33 -22.76
CA PRO A 128 -12.59 3.70 -23.85
C PRO A 128 -12.50 4.75 -24.95
N VAL A 129 -11.29 5.26 -25.18
CA VAL A 129 -11.02 6.04 -26.37
C VAL A 129 -11.27 5.06 -27.50
N GLN A 130 -12.37 5.26 -28.24
CA GLN A 130 -12.59 4.53 -29.47
C GLN A 130 -11.34 4.75 -30.32
N ALA A 131 -10.62 3.65 -30.58
CA ALA A 131 -9.56 3.66 -31.56
C ALA A 131 -10.22 4.03 -32.89
N VAL A 132 -10.07 5.28 -33.31
CA VAL A 132 -10.34 5.67 -34.68
C VAL A 132 -9.28 4.97 -35.50
N THR A 133 -9.64 3.83 -36.08
CA THR A 133 -8.86 3.20 -37.13
C THR A 133 -8.94 4.13 -38.34
N GLU A 134 -8.05 5.11 -38.39
CA GLU A 134 -7.83 5.87 -39.62
C GLU A 134 -7.18 4.90 -40.62
N VAL A 135 -8.02 4.35 -41.51
CA VAL A 135 -7.56 3.53 -42.62
C VAL A 135 -6.85 4.47 -43.58
N THR A 136 -5.54 4.56 -43.47
CA THR A 136 -4.71 5.20 -44.49
C THR A 136 -4.81 4.37 -45.75
N ALA A 137 -5.64 4.80 -46.71
CA ALA A 137 -5.70 4.21 -48.03
C ALA A 137 -4.30 4.32 -48.68
N VAL A 138 -3.70 3.17 -48.97
CA VAL A 138 -2.50 3.08 -49.80
C VAL A 138 -2.88 3.58 -51.20
N PRO A 139 -2.24 4.61 -51.76
CA PRO A 139 -2.53 5.00 -53.14
C PRO A 139 -2.06 3.90 -54.09
N ASP A 140 -2.88 3.61 -55.10
CA ASP A 140 -2.57 2.64 -56.16
C ASP A 140 -1.18 2.90 -56.77
N PRO A 141 -0.37 1.86 -57.02
CA PRO A 141 0.90 2.03 -57.72
C PRO A 141 0.62 2.42 -59.18
N LEU A 142 0.95 3.66 -59.53
CA LEU A 142 0.96 4.12 -60.93
C LEU A 142 1.88 3.21 -61.77
N PRO A 143 1.51 2.86 -63.01
CA PRO A 143 2.34 2.05 -63.87
C PRO A 143 3.56 2.87 -64.31
N TYR A 144 4.70 2.66 -63.66
CA TYR A 144 5.97 3.19 -64.13
C TYR A 144 6.45 2.35 -65.32
N ALA A 145 6.52 2.98 -66.49
CA ALA A 145 7.17 2.43 -67.68
C ALA A 145 8.69 2.36 -67.44
N TRP A 146 9.25 1.16 -67.54
CA TRP A 146 10.69 0.94 -67.43
C TRP A 146 11.39 1.41 -68.71
N ASN A 147 12.09 2.54 -68.62
CA ASN A 147 13.07 2.89 -69.63
C ASN A 147 14.37 2.15 -69.34
N ALA A 148 14.72 1.24 -70.25
CA ALA A 148 15.95 0.48 -70.24
C ALA A 148 17.15 1.40 -70.49
N TYR A 149 17.93 1.68 -69.44
CA TYR A 149 19.31 2.09 -69.57
C TYR A 149 20.16 1.30 -68.59
N ALA A 150 21.17 0.64 -69.14
CA ALA A 150 22.09 -0.24 -68.47
C ALA A 150 22.81 0.45 -67.31
N THR A 151 22.91 -0.23 -66.17
CA THR A 151 24.05 -0.06 -65.27
C THR A 151 24.47 -1.43 -64.75
N THR A 152 25.61 -1.83 -65.28
CA THR A 152 26.42 -2.98 -64.93
C THR A 152 26.78 -2.95 -63.43
N GLY A 153 26.62 -4.08 -62.75
CA GLY A 153 27.32 -4.36 -61.50
C GLY A 153 26.65 -3.90 -60.21
N VAL A 154 25.63 -4.63 -59.73
CA VAL A 154 25.32 -4.70 -58.30
C VAL A 154 25.12 -6.17 -57.93
N THR A 155 26.08 -6.74 -57.22
CA THR A 155 25.96 -8.06 -56.61
C THR A 155 24.89 -8.01 -55.51
N THR A 156 23.76 -8.68 -55.72
CA THR A 156 22.79 -8.94 -54.65
C THR A 156 23.41 -9.86 -53.61
N LYS A 157 23.84 -9.28 -52.49
CA LYS A 157 24.26 -10.05 -51.31
C LYS A 157 23.01 -10.63 -50.66
N VAL A 158 22.74 -11.91 -50.91
CA VAL A 158 21.67 -12.67 -50.25
C VAL A 158 22.10 -12.91 -48.80
N THR A 159 21.58 -12.13 -47.85
CA THR A 159 21.63 -12.47 -46.43
C THR A 159 20.56 -13.52 -46.15
N ALA A 160 20.98 -14.78 -46.04
CA ALA A 160 20.14 -15.85 -45.52
C ALA A 160 19.88 -15.60 -44.03
N SER A 161 18.71 -15.07 -43.69
CA SER A 161 18.21 -14.99 -42.32
C SER A 161 17.85 -16.40 -41.85
N LEU A 162 18.68 -17.00 -41.00
CA LEU A 162 18.37 -18.24 -40.30
C LEU A 162 17.43 -17.95 -39.11
N PRO A 163 16.33 -18.71 -38.92
CA PRO A 163 15.50 -18.58 -37.74
C PRO A 163 16.24 -19.09 -36.49
N ALA A 164 16.18 -18.32 -35.40
CA ALA A 164 16.75 -18.74 -34.12
C ALA A 164 16.02 -19.97 -33.57
N THR A 165 16.76 -21.03 -33.21
CA THR A 165 16.23 -22.33 -32.76
C THR A 165 15.79 -22.35 -31.30
N THR A 166 16.00 -21.27 -30.54
CA THR A 166 15.63 -21.20 -29.11
C THR A 166 14.81 -19.96 -28.80
N PRO A 167 13.60 -20.10 -28.22
CA PRO A 167 12.82 -18.95 -27.78
C PRO A 167 13.54 -18.31 -26.60
N HIS A 168 13.98 -17.06 -26.75
CA HIS A 168 14.42 -16.25 -25.62
C HIS A 168 13.20 -15.98 -24.73
N GLN A 169 13.21 -16.49 -23.50
CA GLN A 169 12.18 -16.22 -22.52
C GLN A 169 12.36 -14.80 -21.98
N VAL A 170 11.62 -13.85 -22.54
CA VAL A 170 11.57 -12.47 -22.05
C VAL A 170 10.73 -12.45 -20.78
N VAL A 171 11.38 -12.54 -19.63
CA VAL A 171 10.74 -12.31 -18.32
C VAL A 171 10.45 -10.82 -18.21
N THR A 172 9.25 -10.41 -18.63
CA THR A 172 8.71 -9.08 -18.34
C THR A 172 8.14 -9.10 -16.93
N GLU A 173 9.00 -9.06 -15.93
CA GLU A 173 8.56 -8.76 -14.57
C GLU A 173 8.11 -7.29 -14.57
N VAL A 174 6.80 -7.08 -14.64
CA VAL A 174 6.21 -5.74 -14.54
C VAL A 174 6.42 -5.29 -13.10
N ILE A 175 7.54 -4.63 -12.83
CA ILE A 175 7.76 -3.91 -11.58
C ILE A 175 6.76 -2.76 -11.58
N THR A 176 5.56 -3.01 -11.06
CA THR A 176 4.53 -2.01 -10.84
C THR A 176 4.95 -1.15 -9.66
N LEU A 177 5.95 -0.28 -9.86
CA LEU A 177 6.20 0.81 -8.92
C LEU A 177 4.90 1.59 -8.81
N THR A 178 4.26 1.54 -7.66
CA THR A 178 3.04 2.31 -7.44
C THR A 178 3.40 3.80 -7.56
N PRO A 179 2.51 4.67 -8.07
CA PRO A 179 2.79 6.11 -8.18
C PRO A 179 3.21 6.76 -6.84
N ALA A 180 2.74 6.22 -5.72
CA ALA A 180 3.12 6.65 -4.39
C ALA A 180 4.58 6.30 -4.05
N ASP A 181 5.04 5.12 -4.45
CA ASP A 181 6.42 4.69 -4.23
C ASP A 181 7.41 5.49 -5.09
N LEU A 182 7.03 5.83 -6.34
CA LEU A 182 7.79 6.75 -7.18
C LEU A 182 7.96 8.11 -6.53
N ARG A 183 6.88 8.68 -5.97
CA ARG A 183 6.95 9.96 -5.25
C ARG A 183 7.85 9.89 -4.02
N ARG A 184 7.72 8.84 -3.19
CA ARG A 184 8.56 8.66 -2.00
C ARG A 184 10.04 8.56 -2.36
N ARG A 185 10.37 7.75 -3.38
CA ARG A 185 11.75 7.58 -3.84
C ARG A 185 12.30 8.88 -4.45
N ALA A 186 11.49 9.58 -5.25
CA ALA A 186 11.90 10.85 -5.84
C ALA A 186 12.08 11.97 -4.79
N LEU A 187 11.28 11.99 -3.72
CA LEU A 187 11.48 12.89 -2.58
C LEU A 187 12.77 12.59 -1.82
N LYS A 188 13.09 11.30 -1.64
CA LYS A 188 14.34 10.87 -1.03
C LYS A 188 15.54 11.36 -1.87
N LEU A 189 15.51 11.09 -3.17
CA LEU A 189 16.53 11.54 -4.11
C LEU A 189 16.67 13.07 -4.13
N HIS A 190 15.56 13.81 -4.08
CA HIS A 190 15.60 15.26 -3.99
C HIS A 190 16.29 15.75 -2.71
N ARG A 191 15.99 15.13 -1.56
CA ARG A 191 16.64 15.49 -0.28
C ARG A 191 18.14 15.18 -0.33
N GLU A 192 18.54 14.04 -0.88
CA GLU A 192 19.94 13.66 -1.06
C GLU A 192 20.67 14.69 -1.94
N MET A 193 20.12 15.00 -3.12
CA MET A 193 20.71 15.99 -4.04
C MET A 193 20.84 17.39 -3.42
N VAL A 194 19.83 17.84 -2.68
CA VAL A 194 19.87 19.14 -2.00
C VAL A 194 20.92 19.16 -0.88
N THR A 195 21.09 18.04 -0.17
CA THR A 195 22.09 17.93 0.90
C THR A 195 23.51 17.91 0.33
N GLU A 196 23.72 17.17 -0.76
CA GLU A 196 25.05 16.96 -1.35
C GLU A 196 25.51 18.14 -2.21
N THR A 197 24.63 18.68 -3.04
CA THR A 197 24.99 19.67 -4.07
C THR A 197 24.39 21.05 -3.84
N GLY A 198 23.48 21.19 -2.86
CA GLY A 198 22.70 22.41 -2.64
C GLY A 198 21.69 22.72 -3.76
N ARG A 199 21.53 21.82 -4.74
CA ARG A 199 20.67 22.02 -5.92
C ARG A 199 19.51 21.01 -5.93
N PRO A 200 18.33 21.43 -6.41
CA PRO A 200 17.19 20.54 -6.54
C PRO A 200 17.41 19.53 -7.68
N VAL A 201 16.80 18.35 -7.54
CA VAL A 201 16.82 17.29 -8.57
C VAL A 201 16.39 17.80 -9.95
N THR A 202 17.13 17.41 -10.98
CA THR A 202 16.86 17.78 -12.38
C THR A 202 15.94 16.78 -13.06
N ILE A 203 15.32 17.20 -14.18
CA ILE A 203 14.42 16.32 -14.96
C ILE A 203 15.22 15.13 -15.51
N ASP A 204 16.44 15.32 -15.97
CA ASP A 204 17.24 14.25 -16.55
C ASP A 204 17.67 13.20 -15.52
N GLN A 205 17.95 13.61 -14.28
CA GLN A 205 18.20 12.68 -13.17
C GLN A 205 16.98 11.81 -12.85
N LEU A 206 15.78 12.40 -12.78
CA LEU A 206 14.54 11.62 -12.57
C LEU A 206 14.25 10.66 -13.72
N ARG A 207 14.60 11.03 -14.96
CA ARG A 207 14.45 10.15 -16.14
C ARG A 207 15.41 8.97 -16.09
N GLN A 208 16.67 9.22 -15.72
CA GLN A 208 17.69 8.18 -15.63
C GLN A 208 17.38 7.19 -14.51
N GLU A 209 17.01 7.69 -13.33
CA GLU A 209 16.79 6.85 -12.15
C GLU A 209 15.51 6.00 -12.25
N PHE A 210 14.42 6.58 -12.77
CA PHE A 210 13.11 5.94 -12.76
C PHE A 210 12.62 5.51 -14.15
N ALA A 211 13.49 5.56 -15.17
CA ALA A 211 13.16 5.26 -16.57
C ALA A 211 11.91 6.01 -17.10
N LEU A 212 11.69 7.23 -16.60
CA LEU A 212 10.48 8.02 -16.89
C LEU A 212 10.56 8.74 -18.24
N SER A 213 9.39 8.97 -18.84
CA SER A 213 9.27 9.89 -19.97
C SER A 213 9.62 11.32 -19.52
N ARG A 214 10.05 12.17 -20.46
CA ARG A 214 10.37 13.59 -20.16
C ARG A 214 9.16 14.34 -19.58
N ARG A 215 7.96 14.00 -20.04
CA ARG A 215 6.70 14.60 -19.57
C ARG A 215 6.41 14.21 -18.12
N ASP A 216 6.56 12.93 -17.78
CA ASP A 216 6.26 12.42 -16.45
C ASP A 216 7.29 12.90 -15.43
N ALA A 217 8.58 12.92 -15.80
CA ALA A 217 9.65 13.48 -14.96
C ALA A 217 9.45 14.98 -14.69
N ALA A 218 8.97 15.75 -15.67
CA ALA A 218 8.65 17.16 -15.49
C ALA A 218 7.43 17.37 -14.56
N GLY A 219 6.41 16.52 -14.67
CA GLY A 219 5.28 16.49 -13.75
C GLY A 219 5.72 16.20 -12.32
N LEU A 220 6.47 15.12 -12.13
CA LEU A 220 6.96 14.67 -10.83
C LEU A 220 7.89 15.71 -10.16
N ARG A 221 8.75 16.38 -10.93
CA ARG A 221 9.60 17.47 -10.41
C ARG A 221 8.78 18.63 -9.86
N ARG A 222 7.71 19.03 -10.55
CA ARG A 222 6.83 20.13 -10.07
C ARG A 222 6.17 19.76 -8.75
N GLU A 223 5.62 18.56 -8.65
CA GLU A 223 5.01 18.07 -7.41
C GLU A 223 6.00 18.12 -6.22
N ILE A 224 7.25 17.74 -6.44
CA ILE A 224 8.28 17.67 -5.39
C ILE A 224 8.84 19.05 -5.01
N VAL A 225 9.11 19.91 -5.99
CA VAL A 225 9.76 21.21 -5.78
C VAL A 225 8.76 22.29 -5.36
N GLU A 226 7.55 22.27 -5.94
CA GLU A 226 6.52 23.30 -5.69
C GLU A 226 5.57 22.91 -4.55
N GLY A 227 5.30 21.61 -4.37
CA GLY A 227 4.40 21.11 -3.30
C GLY A 227 4.87 21.38 -1.87
N LYS A 228 6.10 21.90 -1.68
CA LYS A 228 6.67 22.28 -0.38
C LYS A 228 6.46 23.76 -0.03
N ARG A 229 5.82 24.55 -0.90
CA ARG A 229 5.58 26.00 -0.72
C ARG A 229 4.17 26.37 -0.22
N SER A 230 3.32 25.39 0.13
CA SER A 230 2.05 25.64 0.83
C SER A 230 2.17 25.31 2.30
#